data_AF-A0A662UJR2-F1
#
_entry.id   AF-A0A662UJR2-F1
#
_cell.length_a   1.000
_cell.length_b   1.000
_cell.length_c   1.000
_cell.angle_alpha   90.00
_cell.angle_beta   90.00
_cell.angle_gamma   90.00
#
_symmetry.space_group_name_H-M   'P 1'
#
loop_
_entity.id
_entity.type
_entity.pdbx_description
1 polymer ?
#
loop_
_entity_poly.entity_id
_entity_poly.type
_entity_poly.pdbx_seq_one_letter_code
_entity_poly.pdbx_strand_id
1 'polypeptide(L)'
;MQLGLSTLLYQMLQYFPWYVALVLAPMVIRILIERALGIRPEIFETRISPLPMINMSYETAFRTVTLTALYYPLFEELLFRGIPYLLFGTVGAVIGSVVWVLMHPAWQLQALSDFPLWKKIAFTVTAAFYYASSAAFYTMMWLDGDGLCAILYHTFHNGWITLADIIREVEIPTPWKRYRYVRKHPVSESYPKLFRKKKGGEKTEEREEEEMKMSFVIRKSTKSLSDEVEEAKNLFVRRKVKNE
;
A
#
# COMPACT_ATOMS: atom_id res chain seq x y z
N MET A 1 29.12 -23.00 -14.09
CA MET A 1 28.49 -22.30 -15.23
C MET A 1 28.29 -20.85 -14.81
N GLN A 2 29.01 -19.88 -15.39
CA GLN A 2 28.73 -18.47 -15.13
C GLN A 2 27.45 -18.11 -15.90
N LEU A 3 26.32 -17.97 -15.20
CA LEU A 3 25.14 -17.31 -15.77
C LEU A 3 25.51 -15.86 -16.04
N GLY A 4 25.80 -15.53 -17.29
CA GLY A 4 26.00 -14.15 -17.71
C GLY A 4 24.67 -13.40 -17.71
N LEU A 5 24.71 -12.09 -17.45
CA LEU A 5 23.55 -11.20 -17.59
C LEU A 5 22.90 -11.33 -18.99
N SER A 6 23.70 -11.54 -20.03
CA SER A 6 23.23 -11.75 -21.40
C SER A 6 22.37 -13.01 -21.55
N THR A 7 22.76 -14.12 -20.93
CA THR A 7 21.98 -15.37 -20.92
C THR A 7 20.64 -15.15 -20.22
N LEU A 8 20.65 -14.49 -19.07
CA LEU A 8 19.43 -14.19 -18.32
C LEU A 8 18.46 -13.31 -19.14
N LEU A 9 18.96 -12.27 -19.80
CA LEU A 9 18.15 -11.40 -20.66
C LEU A 9 17.59 -12.16 -21.86
N TYR A 10 18.37 -13.06 -22.47
CA TYR A 10 17.92 -13.90 -23.56
C TYR A 10 16.78 -14.84 -23.11
N GLN A 11 16.94 -15.51 -21.97
CA GLN A 11 15.90 -16.36 -21.38
C GLN A 11 14.64 -15.55 -21.08
N MET A 12 14.78 -14.38 -20.47
CA MET A 12 13.65 -13.48 -20.23
C MET A 12 12.92 -13.17 -21.54
N LEU A 13 13.62 -12.77 -22.61
CA LEU A 13 13.01 -12.49 -23.91
C LEU A 13 12.33 -13.73 -24.52
N GLN A 14 12.94 -14.91 -24.39
CA GLN A 14 12.40 -16.17 -24.91
C GLN A 14 11.07 -16.56 -24.24
N TYR A 15 10.95 -16.35 -22.92
CA TYR A 15 9.72 -16.67 -22.18
C TYR A 15 8.64 -15.58 -22.28
N PHE A 16 8.96 -14.40 -22.84
CA PHE A 16 8.01 -13.29 -22.89
C PHE A 16 6.70 -13.60 -23.66
N PRO A 17 6.72 -14.27 -24.83
CA PRO A 17 5.47 -14.65 -25.50
C PRO A 17 4.59 -15.56 -24.64
N TRP A 18 5.22 -16.48 -23.88
CA TRP A 18 4.52 -17.38 -22.96
C TRP A 18 3.94 -16.62 -21.76
N TYR A 19 4.67 -15.63 -21.23
CA TYR A 19 4.15 -14.74 -20.19
C TYR A 19 2.88 -14.01 -20.66
N VAL A 20 2.89 -13.48 -21.89
CA VAL A 20 1.72 -12.82 -22.47
C VAL A 20 0.55 -13.81 -22.62
N ALA A 21 0.81 -14.99 -23.17
CA ALA A 21 -0.22 -15.98 -23.49
C ALA A 21 -0.81 -16.69 -22.25
N LEU A 22 0.01 -16.99 -21.25
CA LEU A 22 -0.36 -17.82 -20.10
C LEU A 22 -0.59 -17.01 -18.81
N VAL A 23 -0.14 -15.76 -18.73
CA VAL A 23 -0.35 -14.92 -17.54
C VAL A 23 -1.22 -13.72 -17.88
N LEU A 24 -0.79 -12.86 -18.81
CA LEU A 24 -1.50 -11.60 -19.07
C LEU A 24 -2.85 -11.80 -19.75
N ALA A 25 -2.93 -12.62 -20.80
CA ALA A 25 -4.20 -12.85 -21.49
C ALA A 25 -5.24 -13.53 -20.57
N PRO A 26 -4.92 -14.59 -19.80
CA PRO A 26 -5.86 -15.20 -18.86
C PRO A 26 -6.27 -14.24 -17.73
N MET A 27 -5.36 -13.38 -17.26
CA MET A 27 -5.68 -12.33 -16.29
C MET A 27 -6.71 -11.34 -16.85
N VAL A 28 -6.51 -10.84 -18.08
CA VAL A 28 -7.46 -9.92 -18.74
C VAL A 28 -8.82 -10.60 -18.95
N ILE A 29 -8.84 -11.84 -19.45
CA ILE A 29 -10.07 -12.62 -19.64
C ILE A 29 -10.82 -12.78 -18.31
N ARG A 30 -10.11 -13.17 -17.24
CA ARG A 30 -10.66 -13.28 -15.88
C ARG A 30 -11.29 -11.97 -15.43
N ILE A 31 -10.58 -10.85 -15.54
CA ILE A 31 -11.08 -9.52 -15.14
C ILE A 31 -12.35 -9.16 -15.92
N LEU A 32 -12.39 -9.43 -17.22
CA LEU A 32 -13.56 -9.14 -18.06
C LEU A 32 -14.78 -9.99 -17.65
N ILE A 33 -14.58 -11.30 -17.42
CA ILE A 33 -15.66 -12.20 -16.97
C ILE A 33 -16.15 -11.77 -15.59
N GLU A 34 -15.26 -11.54 -14.63
CA GLU A 34 -15.62 -11.13 -13.27
C GLU A 34 -16.40 -9.80 -13.27
N ARG A 35 -15.95 -8.82 -14.06
CA ARG A 35 -16.68 -7.56 -14.24
C ARG A 35 -18.08 -7.76 -14.85
N ALA A 36 -18.21 -8.63 -15.85
CA ALA A 36 -19.52 -8.97 -16.44
C ALA A 36 -20.46 -9.65 -15.43
N LEU A 37 -19.91 -10.40 -14.47
CA LEU A 37 -20.66 -10.99 -13.37
C LEU A 37 -20.98 -9.99 -12.23
N GLY A 38 -20.49 -8.75 -12.33
CA GLY A 38 -20.62 -7.73 -11.29
C GLY A 38 -19.71 -7.95 -10.09
N ILE A 39 -18.66 -8.78 -10.23
CA ILE A 39 -17.60 -8.92 -9.23
C ILE A 39 -16.55 -7.86 -9.56
N ARG A 40 -16.39 -6.91 -8.64
CA ARG A 40 -15.48 -5.78 -8.81
C ARG A 40 -14.17 -6.03 -8.04
N PRO A 41 -12.99 -5.75 -8.62
CA PRO A 41 -11.70 -5.93 -7.95
C PRO A 41 -11.61 -5.20 -6.60
N GLU A 42 -12.27 -4.05 -6.47
CA GLU A 42 -12.27 -3.21 -5.28
C GLU A 42 -12.86 -3.90 -4.03
N ILE A 43 -13.64 -4.98 -4.23
CA ILE A 43 -14.22 -5.78 -3.13
C ILE A 43 -13.11 -6.54 -2.37
N PHE A 44 -12.02 -6.89 -3.04
CA PHE A 44 -10.91 -7.60 -2.43
C PHE A 44 -10.01 -6.65 -1.63
N GLU A 45 -9.80 -5.42 -2.10
CA GLU A 45 -8.98 -4.40 -1.41
C GLU A 45 -9.57 -3.99 -0.05
N THR A 46 -10.89 -3.75 -0.01
CA THR A 46 -11.58 -3.22 1.18
C THR A 46 -11.66 -4.18 2.37
N ARG A 47 -11.52 -5.50 2.14
CA ARG A 47 -11.57 -6.50 3.22
C ARG A 47 -10.20 -6.92 3.76
N ILE A 48 -9.13 -6.76 2.98
CA ILE A 48 -7.77 -7.13 3.39
C ILE A 48 -7.10 -5.98 4.16
N SER A 49 -7.47 -4.73 3.86
CA SER A 49 -6.99 -3.56 4.60
C SER A 49 -8.17 -2.71 5.07
N PRO A 50 -8.54 -2.74 6.37
CA PRO A 50 -9.68 -1.96 6.89
C PRO A 50 -9.41 -0.45 6.96
N LEU A 51 -8.22 -0.01 6.54
CA LEU A 51 -7.87 1.41 6.48
C LEU A 51 -8.04 1.89 5.03
N PRO A 52 -8.81 2.97 4.78
CA PRO A 52 -8.83 3.59 3.47
C PRO A 52 -7.39 4.00 3.12
N MET A 53 -6.81 3.41 2.07
CA MET A 53 -5.46 3.69 1.58
C MET A 53 -5.34 5.09 0.93
N ILE A 54 -6.17 6.04 1.35
CA ILE A 54 -6.27 7.40 0.80
C ILE A 54 -5.08 8.28 1.20
N ASN A 55 -4.12 7.75 1.98
CA ASN A 55 -2.83 8.40 2.26
C ASN A 55 -1.79 7.33 2.60
N MET A 56 -1.35 6.55 1.62
CA MET A 56 -0.27 5.60 1.84
C MET A 56 1.02 6.36 2.20
N SER A 57 1.56 6.15 3.41
CA SER A 57 2.85 6.72 3.80
C SER A 57 3.97 6.07 2.98
N TYR A 58 5.10 6.77 2.82
CA TYR A 58 6.26 6.19 2.12
C TYR A 58 6.68 4.85 2.73
N GLU A 59 6.69 4.73 4.05
CA GLU A 59 7.03 3.49 4.76
C GLU A 59 6.05 2.36 4.44
N THR A 60 4.76 2.70 4.30
CA THR A 60 3.72 1.72 3.92
C THR A 60 3.92 1.28 2.47
N ALA A 61 4.13 2.20 1.54
CA ALA A 61 4.39 1.89 0.14
C ALA A 61 5.65 1.03 -0.04
N PHE A 62 6.75 1.42 0.63
CA PHE A 62 7.99 0.67 0.61
C PHE A 62 7.83 -0.74 1.18
N ARG A 63 7.11 -0.88 2.30
CA ARG A 63 6.79 -2.18 2.89
C ARG A 63 5.95 -3.02 1.94
N THR A 64 4.90 -2.45 1.34
CA THR A 64 4.04 -3.13 0.37
C THR A 64 4.87 -3.65 -0.79
N VAL A 65 5.63 -2.79 -1.48
CA VAL A 65 6.49 -3.19 -2.61
C VAL A 65 7.48 -4.29 -2.21
N THR A 66 8.15 -4.14 -1.06
CA THR A 66 9.14 -5.13 -0.61
C THR A 66 8.49 -6.49 -0.36
N LEU A 67 7.30 -6.52 0.24
CA LEU A 67 6.60 -7.77 0.52
C LEU A 67 5.97 -8.36 -0.74
N THR A 68 5.15 -7.61 -1.47
CA THR A 68 4.33 -8.10 -2.58
C THR A 68 5.15 -8.34 -3.85
N ALA A 69 6.12 -7.48 -4.16
CA ALA A 69 6.88 -7.56 -5.39
C ALA A 69 8.19 -8.34 -5.24
N LEU A 70 8.80 -8.40 -4.05
CA LEU A 70 10.10 -9.06 -3.88
C LEU A 70 10.02 -10.32 -3.01
N TYR A 71 9.56 -10.19 -1.77
CA TYR A 71 9.61 -11.29 -0.79
C TYR A 71 8.65 -12.43 -1.14
N TYR A 72 7.36 -12.14 -1.33
CA TYR A 72 6.37 -13.18 -1.62
C TYR A 72 6.64 -13.92 -2.94
N PRO A 73 6.96 -13.26 -4.06
CA PRO A 73 7.32 -13.96 -5.30
C PRO A 73 8.48 -14.94 -5.12
N LEU A 74 9.55 -14.50 -4.45
CA LEU A 74 10.69 -15.35 -4.15
C LEU A 74 10.29 -16.54 -3.29
N PHE A 75 9.55 -16.28 -2.20
CA PHE A 75 9.11 -17.31 -1.27
C PHE A 75 8.18 -18.33 -1.95
N GLU A 76 7.18 -17.86 -2.71
CA GLU A 76 6.21 -18.72 -3.38
C GLU A 76 6.86 -19.58 -4.46
N GLU A 77 7.73 -19.02 -5.30
CA GLU A 77 8.43 -19.81 -6.31
C GLU A 77 9.28 -20.91 -5.68
N LEU A 78 10.00 -20.60 -4.60
CA LEU A 78 10.80 -21.60 -3.89
C LEU A 78 9.91 -22.63 -3.17
N LEU A 79 8.85 -22.21 -2.49
CA LEU A 79 8.00 -23.10 -1.70
C LEU A 79 7.19 -24.06 -2.57
N PHE A 80 6.60 -23.55 -3.66
CA PHE A 80 5.65 -24.32 -4.47
C PHE A 80 6.28 -24.96 -5.69
N ARG A 81 7.45 -24.53 -6.14
CA ARG A 81 8.11 -25.10 -7.33
C ARG A 81 9.54 -25.51 -7.04
N GLY A 82 10.37 -24.63 -6.50
CA GLY A 82 11.79 -24.90 -6.26
C GLY A 82 12.05 -26.10 -5.35
N ILE A 83 11.59 -26.04 -4.10
CA ILE A 83 11.76 -27.13 -3.12
C ILE A 83 11.09 -28.41 -3.60
N PRO A 84 9.82 -28.42 -4.05
CA PRO A 84 9.19 -29.62 -4.58
C PRO A 84 9.95 -30.22 -5.77
N TYR A 85 10.45 -29.39 -6.68
CA TYR A 85 11.26 -29.84 -7.83
C TYR A 85 12.58 -30.47 -7.38
N LEU A 86 13.28 -29.85 -6.43
CA LEU A 86 14.55 -30.38 -5.91
C LEU A 86 14.39 -31.72 -5.19
N LEU A 87 13.27 -31.92 -4.49
CA LEU A 87 13.04 -33.15 -3.72
C LEU A 87 12.42 -34.28 -4.56
N PHE A 88 11.52 -33.96 -5.48
CA PHE A 88 10.69 -34.96 -6.19
C PHE A 88 10.66 -34.75 -7.72
N GLY A 89 11.55 -33.92 -8.28
CA GLY A 89 11.63 -33.64 -9.71
C GLY A 89 10.35 -33.03 -10.27
N THR A 90 10.03 -33.35 -11.53
CA THR A 90 8.85 -32.86 -12.24
C THR A 90 7.54 -33.12 -11.48
N VAL A 91 7.41 -34.30 -10.85
CA VAL A 91 6.21 -34.66 -10.08
C VAL A 91 6.02 -33.71 -8.90
N GLY A 92 7.10 -33.38 -8.19
CA GLY A 92 7.05 -32.40 -7.09
C GLY A 92 6.60 -31.02 -7.56
N ALA A 93 7.18 -30.51 -8.65
CA ALA A 93 6.79 -29.22 -9.22
C ALA A 93 5.31 -29.17 -9.62
N VAL A 94 4.78 -30.26 -10.20
CA VAL A 94 3.35 -30.36 -10.55
C VAL A 94 2.48 -30.34 -9.31
N ILE A 95 2.79 -31.15 -8.29
CA ILE A 95 2.01 -31.19 -7.04
C ILE A 95 2.02 -29.82 -6.35
N GLY A 96 3.19 -29.20 -6.21
CA GLY A 96 3.31 -27.89 -5.59
C GLY A 96 2.57 -26.79 -6.36
N SER A 97 2.60 -26.83 -7.70
CA SER A 97 1.77 -25.96 -8.55
C SER A 97 0.27 -26.18 -8.35
N VAL A 98 -0.21 -27.43 -8.23
CA VAL A 98 -1.63 -27.71 -7.95
C VAL A 98 -2.06 -27.13 -6.60
N VAL A 99 -1.23 -27.30 -5.55
CA VAL A 99 -1.52 -26.71 -4.23
C VAL A 99 -1.58 -25.18 -4.34
N TRP A 100 -0.62 -24.55 -5.02
CA TRP A 100 -0.59 -23.11 -5.23
C TRP A 100 -1.85 -22.59 -5.94
N VAL A 101 -2.30 -23.28 -7.00
CA VAL A 101 -3.52 -22.96 -7.76
C VAL A 101 -4.77 -23.02 -6.90
N LEU A 102 -4.88 -24.01 -6.02
CA LEU A 102 -6.05 -24.17 -5.15
C LEU A 102 -6.05 -23.19 -3.98
N MET A 103 -4.87 -22.83 -3.47
CA MET A 103 -4.72 -21.92 -2.34
C MET A 103 -5.17 -20.49 -2.67
N HIS A 104 -4.86 -20.00 -3.87
CA HIS A 104 -5.16 -18.62 -4.27
C HIS A 104 -6.65 -18.24 -4.25
N PRO A 105 -7.57 -18.99 -4.88
CA PRO A 105 -8.99 -18.66 -4.83
C PRO A 105 -9.60 -18.88 -3.44
N ALA A 106 -9.00 -19.73 -2.60
CA ALA A 106 -9.56 -20.08 -1.30
C ALA A 106 -9.68 -18.86 -0.36
N TRP A 107 -8.67 -17.99 -0.33
CA TRP A 107 -8.74 -16.76 0.47
C TRP A 107 -9.64 -15.71 -0.18
N GLN A 108 -9.63 -15.60 -1.52
CA GLN A 108 -10.46 -14.64 -2.26
C GLN A 108 -11.96 -14.92 -2.11
N LEU A 109 -12.34 -16.19 -2.01
CA LEU A 109 -13.73 -16.61 -1.79
C LEU A 109 -14.33 -16.05 -0.49
N GLN A 110 -13.51 -15.78 0.53
CA GLN A 110 -13.98 -15.20 1.78
C GLN A 110 -14.54 -13.78 1.57
N ALA A 111 -13.95 -13.03 0.63
CA ALA A 111 -14.42 -11.69 0.25
C ALA A 111 -15.74 -11.71 -0.52
N LEU A 112 -16.09 -12.85 -1.13
CA LEU A 112 -17.34 -13.06 -1.87
C LEU A 112 -18.43 -13.72 -1.03
N SER A 113 -18.29 -13.77 0.30
CA SER A 113 -19.24 -14.44 1.21
C SER A 113 -20.71 -14.04 0.99
N ASP A 114 -20.98 -12.78 0.65
CA ASP A 114 -22.34 -12.26 0.44
C ASP A 114 -22.90 -12.52 -0.97
N PHE A 115 -22.10 -13.06 -1.89
CA PHE A 115 -22.52 -13.33 -3.26
C PHE A 115 -23.32 -14.64 -3.38
N PRO A 116 -24.23 -14.74 -4.38
CA PRO A 116 -24.93 -15.99 -4.65
C PRO A 116 -23.94 -17.08 -5.09
N LEU A 117 -24.28 -18.35 -4.77
CA LEU A 117 -23.40 -19.50 -4.98
C LEU A 117 -22.87 -19.62 -6.42
N TRP A 118 -23.72 -19.37 -7.42
CA TRP A 118 -23.32 -19.48 -8.82
C TRP A 118 -22.21 -18.49 -9.21
N LYS A 119 -22.19 -17.28 -8.62
CA LYS A 119 -21.11 -16.30 -8.84
C LYS A 119 -19.81 -16.74 -8.17
N LYS A 120 -19.91 -17.33 -6.97
CA LYS A 120 -18.75 -17.91 -6.27
C LYS A 120 -18.14 -19.05 -7.08
N ILE A 121 -18.96 -19.96 -7.61
CA ILE A 121 -18.49 -21.06 -8.48
C ILE A 121 -17.83 -20.50 -9.74
N ALA A 122 -18.47 -19.56 -10.43
CA ALA A 122 -17.91 -18.94 -11.62
C ALA A 122 -16.56 -18.28 -11.33
N PHE A 123 -16.46 -17.51 -10.24
CA PHE A 123 -15.22 -16.91 -9.76
C PHE A 123 -14.14 -17.96 -9.47
N THR A 124 -14.48 -19.04 -8.76
CA THR A 124 -13.51 -20.12 -8.45
C THR A 124 -12.97 -20.74 -9.73
N VAL A 125 -13.83 -21.00 -10.72
CA VAL A 125 -13.42 -21.58 -12.01
C VAL A 125 -12.53 -20.62 -12.78
N THR A 126 -12.88 -19.34 -12.90
CA THR A 126 -12.07 -18.35 -13.62
C THR A 126 -10.75 -18.07 -12.92
N ALA A 127 -10.75 -18.00 -11.59
CA ALA A 127 -9.55 -17.83 -10.79
C ALA A 127 -8.63 -19.05 -10.90
N ALA A 128 -9.16 -20.26 -10.72
CA ALA A 128 -8.39 -21.50 -10.84
C ALA A 128 -7.81 -21.66 -12.26
N PHE A 129 -8.56 -21.30 -13.31
CA PHE A 129 -8.06 -21.31 -14.68
C PHE A 129 -6.87 -20.35 -14.85
N TYR A 130 -7.01 -19.09 -14.42
CA TYR A 130 -5.91 -18.11 -14.46
C TYR A 130 -4.69 -18.59 -13.69
N TYR A 131 -4.87 -19.05 -12.45
CA TYR A 131 -3.76 -19.54 -11.64
C TYR A 131 -3.14 -20.82 -12.24
N ALA A 132 -3.92 -21.70 -12.85
CA ALA A 132 -3.40 -22.87 -13.55
C ALA A 132 -2.54 -22.48 -14.77
N SER A 133 -2.97 -21.50 -15.56
CA SER A 133 -2.16 -20.97 -16.67
C SER A 133 -0.86 -20.33 -16.18
N SER A 134 -0.93 -19.51 -15.12
CA SER A 134 0.26 -18.93 -14.48
C SER A 134 1.19 -20.01 -13.92
N ALA A 135 0.63 -21.03 -13.26
CA ALA A 135 1.41 -22.13 -12.73
C ALA A 135 2.10 -22.93 -13.83
N ALA A 136 1.44 -23.18 -14.97
CA ALA A 136 2.07 -23.82 -16.12
C ALA A 136 3.26 -23.01 -16.64
N PHE A 137 3.11 -21.68 -16.74
CA PHE A 137 4.19 -20.76 -17.14
C PHE A 137 5.38 -20.76 -16.18
N TYR A 138 5.16 -20.74 -14.87
CA TYR A 138 6.27 -20.80 -13.93
C TYR A 138 6.91 -22.20 -13.88
N THR A 139 6.10 -23.26 -13.93
CA THR A 139 6.60 -24.64 -13.93
C THR A 139 7.45 -24.93 -15.16
N MET A 140 7.11 -24.46 -16.36
CA MET A 140 7.96 -24.69 -17.55
C MET A 140 9.38 -24.16 -17.36
N MET A 141 9.56 -22.96 -16.81
CA MET A 141 10.89 -22.41 -16.52
C MET A 141 11.65 -23.24 -15.49
N TRP A 142 10.97 -23.76 -14.46
CA TRP A 142 11.61 -24.66 -13.49
C TRP A 142 12.06 -25.99 -14.13
N LEU A 143 11.25 -26.55 -15.03
CA LEU A 143 11.58 -27.79 -15.73
C LEU A 143 12.75 -27.60 -16.72
N ASP A 144 12.85 -26.42 -17.32
CA ASP A 144 13.95 -26.04 -18.22
C ASP A 144 15.25 -25.66 -17.47
N GLY A 145 15.21 -25.62 -16.12
CA GLY A 145 16.35 -25.25 -15.28
C GLY A 145 16.51 -23.75 -15.06
N ASP A 146 15.56 -22.95 -15.53
CA ASP A 146 15.54 -21.48 -15.50
C ASP A 146 14.72 -20.93 -14.32
N GLY A 147 14.80 -21.57 -13.15
CA GLY A 147 14.05 -21.17 -11.95
C GLY A 147 14.29 -19.72 -11.51
N LEU A 148 15.48 -19.16 -11.80
CA LEU A 148 15.75 -17.74 -11.56
C LEU A 148 14.91 -16.83 -12.44
N CYS A 149 14.70 -17.19 -13.72
CA CYS A 149 13.78 -16.47 -14.61
C CYS A 149 12.35 -16.52 -14.09
N ALA A 150 11.90 -17.66 -13.54
CA ALA A 150 10.58 -17.77 -12.93
C ALA A 150 10.39 -16.78 -11.78
N ILE A 151 11.36 -16.69 -10.87
CA ILE A 151 11.37 -15.73 -9.76
C ILE A 151 11.33 -14.29 -10.26
N LEU A 152 12.14 -13.95 -11.27
CA LEU A 152 12.15 -12.61 -11.83
C LEU A 152 10.84 -12.27 -12.53
N TYR A 153 10.27 -13.18 -13.31
CA TYR A 153 8.97 -12.97 -13.94
C TYR A 153 7.86 -12.78 -12.90
N HIS A 154 7.87 -13.55 -11.81
CA HIS A 154 6.91 -13.39 -10.72
C HIS A 154 7.11 -12.06 -9.99
N THR A 155 8.36 -11.67 -9.75
CA THR A 155 8.74 -10.37 -9.17
C THR A 155 8.26 -9.21 -10.04
N PHE A 156 8.51 -9.27 -11.36
CA PHE A 156 8.02 -8.27 -12.31
C PHE A 156 6.50 -8.25 -12.35
N HIS A 157 5.86 -9.43 -12.42
CA HIS A 157 4.40 -9.57 -12.45
C HIS A 157 3.74 -8.87 -11.24
N ASN A 158 4.16 -9.21 -10.03
CA ASN A 158 3.60 -8.59 -8.84
C ASN A 158 4.03 -7.12 -8.70
N GLY A 159 5.24 -6.79 -9.14
CA GLY A 159 5.75 -5.43 -9.14
C GLY A 159 4.92 -4.48 -9.99
N TRP A 160 4.57 -4.85 -11.22
CA TRP A 160 3.77 -3.96 -12.08
C TRP A 160 2.32 -3.86 -11.62
N ILE A 161 1.73 -4.93 -11.07
CA ILE A 161 0.39 -4.88 -10.46
C ILE A 161 0.41 -3.95 -9.23
N THR A 162 1.34 -4.17 -8.31
CA THR A 162 1.50 -3.34 -7.10
C THR A 162 1.74 -1.88 -7.45
N LEU A 163 2.55 -1.62 -8.47
CA LEU A 163 2.82 -0.25 -8.92
C LEU A 163 1.57 0.40 -9.55
N ALA A 164 0.78 -0.34 -10.33
CA ALA A 164 -0.46 0.15 -10.89
C ALA A 164 -1.47 0.52 -9.79
N ASP A 165 -1.55 -0.29 -8.73
CA ASP A 165 -2.40 -0.03 -7.57
C ASP A 165 -1.93 1.21 -6.81
N ILE A 166 -0.62 1.33 -6.53
CA ILE A 166 -0.05 2.52 -5.88
C ILE A 166 -0.27 3.79 -6.73
N ILE A 167 -0.08 3.73 -8.05
CA ILE A 167 -0.30 4.89 -8.94
C ILE A 167 -1.78 5.28 -8.96
N ARG A 168 -2.70 4.31 -8.91
CA ARG A 168 -4.14 4.57 -8.84
C ARG A 168 -4.54 5.23 -7.52
N GLU A 169 -3.90 4.86 -6.41
CA GLU A 169 -4.18 5.41 -5.08
C GLU A 169 -3.50 6.76 -4.83
N VAL A 170 -2.26 6.90 -5.31
CA VAL A 170 -1.57 8.18 -5.44
C VAL A 170 -2.13 8.86 -6.69
N GLU A 171 -3.44 9.15 -6.68
CA GLU A 171 -3.97 10.20 -7.54
C GLU A 171 -3.18 11.46 -7.22
N ILE A 172 -2.16 11.73 -8.04
CA ILE A 172 -1.33 12.93 -8.02
C ILE A 172 -2.29 14.08 -7.75
N PRO A 173 -2.23 14.76 -6.59
CA PRO A 173 -3.06 15.93 -6.40
C PRO A 173 -2.71 16.84 -7.56
N THR A 174 -3.70 17.12 -8.40
CA THR A 174 -3.57 18.00 -9.55
C THR A 174 -2.62 19.13 -9.18
N PRO A 175 -1.56 19.43 -9.96
CA PRO A 175 -0.43 20.28 -9.53
C PRO A 175 -0.82 21.72 -9.11
N TRP A 176 -2.11 22.03 -9.14
CA TRP A 176 -2.75 23.29 -8.83
C TRP A 176 -3.34 23.32 -7.40
N LYS A 177 -3.43 22.19 -6.68
CA LYS A 177 -3.88 22.16 -5.28
C LYS A 177 -2.71 22.48 -4.35
N ARG A 178 -2.68 23.72 -3.85
CA ARG A 178 -1.74 24.15 -2.82
C ARG A 178 -1.91 23.30 -1.55
N TYR A 179 -0.86 22.58 -1.17
CA TYR A 179 -0.79 21.88 0.11
C TYR A 179 -0.96 22.87 1.26
N ARG A 180 -2.08 22.77 1.98
CA ARG A 180 -2.28 23.49 3.25
C ARG A 180 -1.55 22.70 4.32
N TYR A 181 -0.31 23.09 4.62
CA TYR A 181 0.41 22.57 5.79
C TYR A 181 -0.38 22.88 7.05
N VAL A 182 -1.12 21.89 7.56
CA VAL A 182 -1.72 21.96 8.89
C VAL A 182 -0.59 21.63 9.87
N ARG A 183 0.06 22.68 10.38
CA ARG A 183 0.93 22.51 11.56
C ARG A 183 0.07 21.93 12.67
N LYS A 184 0.42 20.75 13.18
CA LYS A 184 -0.14 20.25 14.43
C LYS A 184 0.21 21.27 15.50
N HIS A 185 -0.78 22.02 15.98
CA HIS A 185 -0.61 22.80 17.19
C HIS A 185 -0.26 21.82 18.32
N PRO A 186 0.81 22.04 19.09
CA PRO A 186 1.07 21.23 20.27
C PRO A 186 -0.15 21.34 21.20
N VAL A 187 -0.66 20.18 21.58
CA VAL A 187 -1.75 20.04 22.56
C VAL A 187 -1.30 20.76 23.83
N SER A 188 -2.10 21.74 24.23
CA SER A 188 -1.86 22.62 25.37
C SER A 188 -1.63 21.84 26.67
N GLU A 189 -0.59 22.19 27.42
CA GLU A 189 -0.57 21.98 28.87
C GLU A 189 -1.67 22.85 29.51
N SER A 190 -2.83 22.25 29.73
CA SER A 190 -3.88 22.84 30.55
C SER A 190 -3.45 22.85 32.02
N TYR A 191 -2.98 23.98 32.52
CA TYR A 191 -2.91 24.21 33.97
C TYR A 191 -4.31 24.49 34.53
N PRO A 192 -4.73 23.85 35.63
CA PRO A 192 -6.01 24.10 36.25
C PRO A 192 -6.00 25.48 36.93
N LYS A 193 -6.86 26.40 36.46
CA LYS A 193 -7.09 27.67 37.15
C LYS A 193 -7.93 27.43 38.40
N LEU A 194 -7.26 27.34 39.55
CA LEU A 194 -7.87 27.42 40.87
C LEU A 194 -8.29 28.87 41.19
N PHE A 195 -9.57 29.02 41.54
CA PHE A 195 -10.20 30.08 42.35
C PHE A 195 -9.91 31.57 42.06
N ARG A 196 -10.97 32.31 41.67
CA ARG A 196 -11.24 33.64 42.28
C ARG A 196 -12.74 34.02 42.29
N LYS A 197 -13.33 33.84 43.48
CA LYS A 197 -14.42 34.56 44.16
C LYS A 197 -15.55 35.27 43.37
N LYS A 198 -16.78 34.89 43.75
CA LYS A 198 -18.09 35.57 43.66
C LYS A 198 -18.09 37.05 44.09
N LYS A 199 -18.82 37.86 43.32
CA LYS A 199 -19.77 38.96 43.66
C LYS A 199 -20.51 39.24 42.32
N GLY A 200 -21.82 39.19 42.14
CA GLY A 200 -22.96 39.57 42.96
C GLY A 200 -23.71 40.67 42.18
N GLY A 201 -25.00 40.46 41.85
CA GLY A 201 -25.91 41.45 41.22
C GLY A 201 -26.41 40.99 39.84
N GLU A 202 -27.57 40.35 39.70
CA GLU A 202 -28.95 40.90 39.58
C GLU A 202 -29.32 41.38 38.16
N LYS A 203 -30.26 40.64 37.55
CA LYS A 203 -31.26 40.93 36.49
C LYS A 203 -30.95 41.97 35.40
N THR A 204 -31.18 41.60 34.14
CA THR A 204 -32.23 42.17 33.26
C THR A 204 -32.24 41.41 31.92
N GLU A 205 -33.42 41.00 31.48
CA GLU A 205 -33.71 40.55 30.11
C GLU A 205 -33.62 41.75 29.18
N GLU A 206 -32.88 41.67 28.07
CA GLU A 206 -33.30 42.33 26.83
C GLU A 206 -32.56 41.76 25.62
N ARG A 207 -33.35 41.65 24.58
CA ARG A 207 -33.10 41.13 23.25
C ARG A 207 -32.62 42.30 22.41
N GLU A 208 -31.48 42.20 21.72
CA GLU A 208 -31.30 42.80 20.40
C GLU A 208 -29.99 42.38 19.73
N GLU A 209 -30.08 42.33 18.41
CA GLU A 209 -29.06 42.00 17.43
C GLU A 209 -27.89 43.01 17.49
N GLU A 210 -26.65 42.56 17.42
CA GLU A 210 -25.57 43.38 16.84
C GLU A 210 -24.35 42.55 16.41
N GLU A 211 -24.19 42.51 15.08
CA GLU A 211 -22.94 42.54 14.32
C GLU A 211 -21.84 41.48 14.57
N MET A 212 -21.72 40.58 13.59
CA MET A 212 -20.46 39.87 13.28
C MET A 212 -19.35 40.89 12.99
N LYS A 213 -18.59 41.23 14.03
CA LYS A 213 -17.37 42.01 13.93
C LYS A 213 -16.30 41.20 13.19
N MET A 214 -16.21 41.38 11.88
CA MET A 214 -15.07 40.89 11.08
C MET A 214 -13.80 41.61 11.54
N SER A 215 -13.03 40.96 12.43
CA SER A 215 -11.71 41.44 12.79
C SER A 215 -10.73 41.14 11.65
N PHE A 216 -10.35 42.18 10.91
CA PHE A 216 -9.20 42.11 10.00
C PHE A 216 -7.93 41.90 10.83
N VAL A 217 -7.37 40.68 10.79
CA VAL A 217 -6.03 40.40 11.31
C VAL A 217 -5.02 41.01 10.35
N ILE A 218 -4.60 42.24 10.65
CA ILE A 218 -3.45 42.88 10.02
C ILE A 218 -2.24 41.99 10.35
N ARG A 219 -1.68 41.33 9.32
CA ARG A 219 -0.43 40.57 9.45
C ARG A 219 0.68 41.55 9.85
N LYS A 220 1.19 41.42 11.08
CA LYS A 220 2.45 42.04 11.46
C LYS A 220 3.54 41.47 10.55
N SER A 221 4.31 42.39 9.95
CA SER A 221 5.52 42.10 9.19
C SER A 221 6.42 41.15 9.97
N THR A 222 6.97 40.17 9.25
CA THR A 222 8.02 39.25 9.66
C THR A 222 9.02 39.90 10.63
N LYS A 223 9.09 39.39 11.87
CA LYS A 223 10.22 39.62 12.79
C LYS A 223 11.50 39.25 12.04
N SER A 224 12.48 40.14 11.98
CA SER A 224 13.77 39.82 11.37
C SER A 224 14.56 38.88 12.28
N LEU A 225 15.39 38.03 11.68
CA LEU A 225 16.28 37.10 12.37
C LEU A 225 17.17 37.76 13.44
N SER A 226 17.40 39.08 13.34
CA SER A 226 18.09 39.86 14.38
C SER A 226 17.37 39.85 15.73
N ASP A 227 16.04 39.91 15.70
CA ASP A 227 15.22 40.03 16.91
C ASP A 227 15.15 38.69 17.66
N GLU A 228 15.17 37.57 16.94
CA GLU A 228 15.22 36.22 17.54
C GLU A 228 16.59 35.94 18.20
N VAL A 229 17.68 36.47 17.66
CA VAL A 229 19.03 36.31 18.24
C VAL A 229 19.20 37.12 19.52
N GLU A 230 18.57 38.29 19.62
CA GLU A 230 18.58 39.11 20.84
C GLU A 230 17.71 38.48 21.95
N GLU A 231 16.57 37.88 21.58
CA GLU A 231 15.70 37.13 22.50
C GLU A 231 16.41 35.87 23.04
N ALA A 232 17.20 35.19 22.20
CA ALA A 232 18.00 34.02 22.61
C ALA A 232 19.16 34.38 23.56
N LYS A 233 19.78 35.57 23.42
CA LYS A 233 20.83 36.04 24.35
C LYS A 233 20.31 36.29 25.77
N ASN A 234 19.04 36.64 25.93
CA ASN A 234 18.43 36.92 27.23
C ASN A 234 17.96 35.67 27.99
N LEU A 235 17.91 34.50 27.33
CA LEU A 235 17.47 33.24 27.94
C LEU A 235 18.61 32.40 28.54
N PHE A 236 19.87 32.70 28.23
CA PHE A 236 21.01 32.01 28.83
C PHE A 236 21.52 32.73 30.09
N VAL A 237 20.86 32.44 31.21
CA VAL A 237 21.30 32.82 32.56
C VAL A 237 22.66 32.17 32.86
N ARG A 238 23.71 32.98 32.99
CA ARG A 238 25.03 32.56 33.52
C ARG A 238 24.85 31.98 34.94
N ARG A 239 25.14 30.68 35.12
CA ARG A 239 25.37 30.09 36.45
C ARG A 239 26.58 30.79 37.09
N LYS A 240 26.36 31.52 38.20
CA LYS A 240 27.44 31.94 39.11
C LYS A 240 27.98 30.68 39.80
N VAL A 241 29.27 30.41 39.60
CA VAL A 241 30.04 29.47 40.41
C VAL A 241 30.24 30.12 41.78
N LYS A 242 29.86 29.41 42.85
CA LYS A 242 30.22 29.75 44.23
C LYS A 242 31.62 29.19 44.47
N ASN A 243 32.61 30.05 44.69
CA ASN A 243 33.88 29.67 45.30
C ASN A 243 33.76 29.88 46.81
N GLU A 244 34.27 28.91 47.57
CA GLU A 244 34.86 29.14 48.90
C GLU A 244 36.20 29.89 48.75
#